data_AF-A0A1F7LQF2-F1
#
_entry.id   AF-A0A1F7LQF2-F1
#
_cell.length_a   1.000
_cell.length_b   1.000
_cell.length_c   1.000
_cell.angle_alpha   90.00
_cell.angle_beta   90.00
_cell.angle_gamma   90.00
#
_symmetry.space_group_name_H-M   'P 1'
#
loop_
_entity.id
_entity.type
_entity.pdbx_description
1 polymer ?
#
loop_
_entity_poly.entity_id
_entity_poly.type
_entity_poly.pdbx_seq_one_letter_code
_entity_poly.pdbx_strand_id
1 'polypeptide(L)'
;MSSLGCLWNRSRLEAYTDGALEAPAARAVTAHVERCPACRTRVGRLRRLRDFVSVEAGPADDPDWTGFWPAVRRRIASEPARPAVKDAWWLPFWKPVWGHPRLATVTAALAALLLSFSFWPGQEGEVPVAWAGPVVVQDVSTADPGGSVMVYSTPERDVTVIWVFASESTR
;
A
#
# COMPACT_ATOMS: atom_id res chain seq x y z
N MET A 1 -20.34 11.09 -0.62
CA MET A 1 -18.91 10.74 -0.65
C MET A 1 -18.77 9.24 -0.39
N SER A 2 -18.16 8.50 -1.30
CA SER A 2 -17.96 7.05 -1.17
C SER A 2 -16.71 6.81 -0.33
N SER A 3 -16.87 6.39 0.93
CA SER A 3 -15.76 5.90 1.75
C SER A 3 -15.44 4.44 1.43
N LEU A 4 -14.23 3.98 1.76
CA LEU A 4 -13.84 2.56 1.61
C LEU A 4 -14.81 1.62 2.33
N GLY A 5 -15.31 2.00 3.51
CA GLY A 5 -16.32 1.24 4.23
C GLY A 5 -17.66 1.14 3.50
N CYS A 6 -18.06 2.17 2.74
CA CYS A 6 -19.25 2.14 1.90
C CYS A 6 -19.07 1.18 0.72
N LEU A 7 -17.92 1.24 0.03
CA LEU A 7 -17.62 0.33 -1.09
C LEU A 7 -17.58 -1.14 -0.64
N TRP A 8 -16.95 -1.40 0.51
CA TRP A 8 -16.86 -2.74 1.09
C TRP A 8 -18.22 -3.33 1.47
N ASN A 9 -19.11 -2.53 2.06
CA ASN A 9 -20.45 -2.98 2.42
C ASN A 9 -21.36 -3.08 1.20
N ARG A 10 -21.19 -2.21 0.20
CA ARG A 10 -22.02 -2.17 -1.01
C ARG A 10 -22.02 -3.49 -1.77
N SER A 11 -20.89 -4.19 -1.85
CA SER A 11 -20.79 -5.50 -2.51
C SER A 11 -21.49 -6.62 -1.74
N ARG A 12 -21.81 -6.42 -0.46
CA ARG A 12 -22.44 -7.42 0.41
C ARG A 12 -23.94 -7.18 0.63
N LEU A 13 -24.50 -6.10 0.06
CA LEU A 13 -25.90 -5.74 0.30
C LEU A 13 -26.90 -6.74 -0.28
N GLU A 14 -26.57 -7.41 -1.38
CA GLU A 14 -27.42 -8.45 -1.99
C GLU A 14 -27.49 -9.67 -1.08
N ALA A 15 -26.35 -10.28 -0.74
CA ALA A 15 -26.29 -11.39 0.22
C ALA A 15 -26.89 -11.03 1.59
N TYR A 16 -26.72 -9.80 2.07
CA TYR A 16 -27.37 -9.30 3.27
C TYR A 16 -28.89 -9.27 3.14
N THR A 17 -29.39 -8.82 1.99
CA THR A 17 -30.83 -8.73 1.69
C THR A 17 -31.45 -10.13 1.65
N ASP A 18 -30.73 -11.12 1.15
CA ASP A 18 -31.17 -12.52 1.03
C ASP A 18 -30.94 -13.34 2.31
N GLY A 19 -30.32 -12.76 3.35
CA GLY A 19 -30.01 -13.47 4.59
C GLY A 19 -28.87 -14.49 4.45
N ALA A 20 -28.09 -14.43 3.37
CA ALA A 20 -27.01 -15.37 3.05
C ALA A 20 -25.65 -15.02 3.69
N LEU A 21 -25.60 -14.03 4.59
CA LEU A 21 -24.38 -13.65 5.31
C LEU A 21 -24.30 -14.33 6.67
N GLU A 22 -23.09 -14.76 7.04
CA GLU A 22 -22.81 -15.24 8.41
C GLU A 22 -23.02 -14.13 9.45
N ALA A 23 -23.36 -14.53 10.69
CA ALA A 23 -23.77 -13.61 11.76
C ALA A 23 -22.78 -12.44 12.05
N PRO A 24 -21.45 -12.61 11.99
CA PRO A 24 -20.52 -11.49 12.17
C PRO A 24 -20.59 -10.47 11.01
N ALA A 25 -20.64 -10.97 9.77
CA ALA A 25 -20.70 -10.13 8.58
C ALA A 25 -22.05 -9.40 8.47
N ALA A 26 -23.15 -10.09 8.77
CA ALA A 26 -24.49 -9.51 8.79
C ALA A 26 -24.59 -8.34 9.77
N ARG A 27 -24.04 -8.49 11.00
CA ARG A 27 -24.02 -7.41 12.01
C ARG A 27 -23.25 -6.18 11.53
N ALA A 28 -22.09 -6.38 10.91
CA ALA A 28 -21.29 -5.28 10.37
C ALA A 28 -22.05 -4.51 9.25
N VAL A 29 -22.71 -5.24 8.34
CA VAL A 29 -23.51 -4.63 7.27
C VAL A 29 -24.72 -3.88 7.85
N THR A 30 -25.44 -4.45 8.82
CA THR A 30 -26.56 -3.77 9.50
C THR A 30 -26.10 -2.44 10.11
N ALA A 31 -25.02 -2.46 10.88
CA ALA A 31 -24.49 -1.26 11.53
C ALA A 31 -24.04 -0.19 10.52
N HIS A 32 -23.61 -0.58 9.32
CA HIS A 32 -23.30 0.36 8.24
C HIS A 32 -24.57 0.93 7.59
N VAL A 33 -25.56 0.08 7.27
CA VAL A 33 -26.83 0.47 6.65
C VAL A 33 -27.62 1.45 7.53
N GLU A 34 -27.54 1.30 8.85
CA GLU A 34 -28.13 2.23 9.81
C GLU A 34 -27.52 3.64 9.71
N ARG A 35 -26.23 3.75 9.41
CA ARG A 35 -25.51 5.03 9.39
C ARG A 35 -25.36 5.64 7.99
N CYS A 36 -25.52 4.86 6.93
CA CYS A 36 -25.30 5.29 5.55
C CYS A 36 -26.62 5.37 4.74
N PRO A 37 -27.11 6.58 4.42
CA PRO A 37 -28.37 6.77 3.68
C PRO A 37 -28.36 6.12 2.28
N ALA A 38 -27.21 6.13 1.60
CA ALA A 38 -27.07 5.54 0.26
C ALA A 38 -27.23 4.01 0.30
N CYS A 39 -26.58 3.34 1.26
CA CYS A 39 -26.71 1.89 1.44
C CYS A 39 -28.11 1.51 1.91
N ARG A 40 -28.73 2.29 2.80
CA ARG A 40 -30.13 2.12 3.22
C ARG A 40 -31.10 2.18 2.04
N THR A 41 -30.94 3.17 1.17
CA THR A 41 -31.76 3.31 -0.04
C THR A 41 -31.60 2.11 -0.97
N ARG A 42 -30.37 1.60 -1.13
CA ARG A 42 -30.09 0.43 -1.97
C ARG A 42 -30.73 -0.84 -1.41
N VAL A 43 -30.60 -1.10 -0.12
CA VAL A 43 -31.30 -2.23 0.54
C VAL A 43 -32.81 -2.12 0.36
N GLY A 44 -33.38 -0.93 0.50
CA GLY A 44 -34.81 -0.70 0.25
C GLY A 44 -35.24 -1.03 -1.18
N ARG A 45 -34.40 -0.73 -2.19
CA ARG A 45 -34.66 -1.12 -3.59
C ARG A 45 -34.60 -2.63 -3.79
N LEU A 46 -33.61 -3.30 -3.20
CA LEU A 46 -33.46 -4.76 -3.30
C LEU A 46 -34.62 -5.49 -2.62
N ARG A 47 -35.09 -5.00 -1.46
CA ARG A 47 -36.29 -5.53 -0.78
C ARG A 47 -37.53 -5.39 -1.65
N ARG A 48 -37.80 -4.21 -2.20
CA ARG A 48 -38.93 -4.02 -3.11
C ARG A 48 -38.87 -4.93 -4.32
N LEU A 49 -37.70 -5.10 -4.93
CA LEU A 49 -37.53 -6.01 -6.06
C LEU A 49 -37.89 -7.46 -5.67
N ARG A 50 -37.41 -7.91 -4.51
CA ARG A 50 -37.78 -9.23 -3.97
C ARG A 50 -39.28 -9.35 -3.77
N ASP A 51 -39.90 -8.35 -3.15
CA ASP A 51 -41.34 -8.36 -2.89
C ASP A 51 -42.13 -8.47 -4.21
N PHE A 52 -41.74 -7.73 -5.26
CA PHE A 52 -42.35 -7.87 -6.59
C PHE A 52 -42.21 -9.28 -7.15
N VAL A 53 -41.01 -9.88 -7.08
CA VAL A 53 -40.79 -11.25 -7.55
C VAL A 53 -41.59 -12.26 -6.73
N SER A 54 -41.68 -12.09 -5.42
CA SER A 54 -42.44 -12.97 -4.53
C SER A 54 -43.95 -12.88 -4.77
N VAL A 55 -44.47 -11.71 -5.12
CA VAL A 55 -45.89 -11.54 -5.48
C VAL A 55 -46.21 -12.25 -6.80
N GLU A 56 -45.37 -12.08 -7.82
CA GLU A 56 -45.57 -12.74 -9.13
C GLU A 56 -45.37 -14.26 -9.08
N ALA A 57 -44.46 -14.75 -8.22
CA ALA A 57 -44.27 -16.18 -8.03
C ALA A 57 -45.53 -16.88 -7.45
N GLY A 58 -46.37 -16.12 -6.74
CA GLY A 58 -47.57 -16.64 -6.07
C GLY A 58 -47.26 -17.68 -4.99
N PRO A 59 -48.26 -18.13 -4.24
CA PRO A 59 -48.15 -19.34 -3.45
C PRO A 59 -48.02 -20.54 -4.41
N ALA A 60 -46.84 -21.13 -4.47
CA ALA A 60 -46.64 -22.40 -5.15
C ALA A 60 -47.10 -23.54 -4.23
N ASP A 61 -47.94 -24.43 -4.75
CA ASP A 61 -48.16 -25.74 -4.12
C ASP A 61 -46.81 -26.45 -4.05
N ASP A 62 -46.48 -27.04 -2.89
CA ASP A 62 -45.21 -27.73 -2.71
C ASP A 62 -45.22 -29.01 -3.58
N PRO A 63 -44.39 -29.07 -4.65
CA PRO A 63 -44.35 -30.23 -5.53
C PRO A 63 -43.88 -31.48 -4.77
N ASP A 64 -44.26 -32.67 -5.23
CA ASP A 64 -43.65 -33.89 -4.71
C ASP A 64 -42.17 -33.99 -5.15
N TRP A 65 -41.27 -33.69 -4.20
CA TRP A 65 -39.83 -33.71 -4.42
C TRP A 65 -39.19 -35.09 -4.24
N THR A 66 -39.94 -36.14 -3.88
CA THR A 66 -39.35 -37.44 -3.51
C THR A 66 -38.52 -38.08 -4.63
N GLY A 67 -38.90 -37.89 -5.90
CA GLY A 67 -38.14 -38.39 -7.06
C GLY A 67 -36.90 -37.56 -7.44
N PHE A 68 -36.88 -36.27 -7.10
CA PHE A 68 -35.84 -35.33 -7.54
C PHE A 68 -34.76 -35.09 -6.46
N TRP A 69 -35.19 -34.90 -5.21
CA TRP A 69 -34.32 -34.49 -4.10
C TRP A 69 -33.18 -35.47 -3.78
N PRO A 70 -33.35 -36.80 -3.87
CA PRO A 70 -32.24 -37.74 -3.66
C PRO A 70 -31.08 -37.55 -4.64
N ALA A 71 -31.36 -37.22 -5.91
CA ALA A 71 -30.33 -36.96 -6.91
C ALA A 71 -29.59 -35.65 -6.63
N VAL A 72 -30.31 -34.59 -6.24
CA VAL A 72 -29.73 -33.30 -5.85
C VAL A 72 -28.81 -33.43 -4.64
N ARG A 73 -29.27 -34.10 -3.57
CA ARG A 73 -28.44 -34.34 -2.37
C ARG A 73 -27.17 -35.09 -2.70
N ARG A 74 -27.27 -36.13 -3.54
CA ARG A 74 -26.10 -36.91 -3.98
C ARG A 74 -25.11 -36.04 -4.72
N ARG A 75 -25.60 -35.15 -5.61
CA ARG A 75 -24.75 -34.25 -6.37
C ARG A 75 -24.03 -33.23 -5.48
N ILE A 76 -24.76 -32.58 -4.56
CA ILE A 76 -24.17 -31.64 -3.59
C ILE A 76 -23.12 -32.35 -2.72
N ALA A 77 -23.41 -33.56 -2.24
CA ALA A 77 -22.46 -34.33 -1.44
C ALA A 77 -21.24 -34.81 -2.24
N SER A 78 -21.40 -35.06 -3.54
CA SER A 78 -20.32 -35.46 -4.44
C SER A 78 -19.46 -34.30 -4.93
N GLU A 79 -19.97 -33.07 -4.87
CA GLU A 79 -19.18 -31.89 -5.21
C GLU A 79 -18.22 -31.61 -4.05
N PRO A 80 -16.90 -31.74 -4.25
CA PRO A 80 -15.95 -31.34 -3.23
C PRO A 80 -16.18 -29.86 -2.93
N ALA A 81 -16.24 -29.51 -1.64
CA ALA A 81 -16.32 -28.13 -1.21
C ALA A 81 -15.23 -27.34 -1.94
N ARG A 82 -15.63 -26.50 -2.91
CA ARG A 82 -14.68 -25.63 -3.60
C ARG A 82 -14.00 -24.84 -2.49
N PRO A 83 -12.66 -24.87 -2.38
CA PRO A 83 -11.99 -24.11 -1.35
C PRO A 83 -12.48 -22.67 -1.45
N ALA A 84 -13.01 -22.14 -0.33
CA ALA A 84 -13.63 -20.82 -0.26
C ALA A 84 -12.65 -19.68 -0.62
N VAL A 85 -11.40 -20.03 -0.81
CA VAL A 85 -10.34 -19.18 -1.34
C VAL A 85 -9.81 -19.93 -2.55
N LYS A 86 -10.11 -19.45 -3.77
CA LYS A 86 -9.25 -19.74 -4.92
C LYS A 86 -7.84 -19.53 -4.41
N ASP A 87 -6.99 -20.56 -4.48
CA ASP A 87 -5.59 -20.50 -4.06
C ASP A 87 -5.06 -19.10 -4.37
N ALA A 88 -4.88 -18.34 -3.30
CA ALA A 88 -4.45 -16.98 -3.39
C ALA A 88 -3.04 -17.05 -3.93
N TRP A 89 -2.92 -16.95 -5.25
CA TRP A 89 -1.67 -16.87 -5.99
C TRP A 89 -0.75 -15.76 -5.46
N TRP A 90 -1.31 -14.84 -4.67
CA TRP A 90 -0.67 -13.75 -3.94
C TRP A 90 -0.41 -14.03 -2.46
N LEU A 91 -0.50 -15.27 -1.95
CA LEU A 91 0.02 -15.65 -0.62
C LEU A 91 1.45 -16.24 -0.72
N PRO A 92 2.49 -15.43 -0.98
CA PRO A 92 3.85 -15.80 -0.64
C PRO A 92 4.12 -15.47 0.84
N PHE A 93 5.10 -16.15 1.43
CA PHE A 93 5.85 -15.74 2.64
C PHE A 93 5.23 -15.95 4.05
N TRP A 94 3.91 -15.95 4.28
CA TRP A 94 3.38 -16.00 5.67
C TRP A 94 3.07 -17.40 6.22
N LYS A 95 3.29 -18.48 5.44
CA LYS A 95 3.27 -19.82 6.04
C LYS A 95 4.55 -20.00 6.85
N PRO A 96 4.45 -20.21 8.18
CA PRO A 96 5.63 -20.32 9.03
C PRO A 96 6.52 -21.45 8.51
N VAL A 97 7.78 -21.12 8.24
CA VAL A 97 8.85 -22.03 7.75
C VAL A 97 9.20 -23.14 8.76
N TRP A 98 8.43 -23.27 9.85
CA TRP A 98 8.60 -24.23 10.93
C TRP A 98 8.52 -25.71 10.49
N GLY A 99 8.04 -25.99 9.28
CA GLY A 99 7.98 -27.35 8.71
C GLY A 99 9.18 -27.78 7.87
N HIS A 100 10.14 -26.90 7.57
CA HIS A 100 11.22 -27.23 6.62
C HIS A 100 12.62 -26.91 7.21
N PRO A 101 13.25 -27.87 7.91
CA PRO A 101 14.53 -27.65 8.61
C PRO A 101 15.67 -27.24 7.67
N ARG A 102 15.58 -27.57 6.39
CA ARG A 102 16.58 -27.22 5.36
C ARG A 102 16.55 -25.74 4.95
N LEU A 103 15.42 -25.05 5.10
CA LEU A 103 15.31 -23.62 4.76
C LEU A 103 15.72 -22.72 5.94
N ALA A 104 15.55 -23.21 7.18
CA ALA A 104 15.99 -22.52 8.39
C ALA A 104 17.52 -22.40 8.47
N THR A 105 18.26 -23.43 8.03
CA THR A 105 19.74 -23.41 8.07
C THR A 105 20.34 -22.46 7.05
N VAL A 106 19.78 -22.39 5.83
CA VAL A 106 20.28 -21.49 4.77
C VAL A 106 20.08 -20.03 5.16
N THR A 107 18.91 -19.69 5.70
CA THR A 107 18.59 -18.31 6.12
C THR A 107 19.42 -17.88 7.32
N ALA A 108 19.63 -18.76 8.31
CA ALA A 108 20.51 -18.48 9.43
C ALA A 108 21.98 -18.28 9.00
N ALA A 109 22.48 -19.10 8.07
CA ALA A 109 23.83 -18.96 7.54
C ALA A 109 24.01 -17.63 6.79
N LEU A 110 23.05 -17.24 5.95
CA LEU A 110 23.06 -15.97 5.23
C LEU A 110 23.02 -14.76 6.17
N ALA A 111 22.17 -14.82 7.19
CA ALA A 111 22.08 -13.76 8.21
C ALA A 111 23.40 -13.63 9.00
N ALA A 112 24.02 -14.74 9.37
CA ALA A 112 25.33 -14.74 10.04
C ALA A 112 26.42 -14.16 9.14
N LEU A 113 26.41 -14.48 7.83
CA LEU A 113 27.37 -13.97 6.86
C LEU A 113 27.23 -12.46 6.66
N LEU A 114 25.99 -11.95 6.56
CA LEU A 114 25.69 -10.53 6.46
C LEU A 114 26.07 -9.76 7.73
N LEU A 115 25.76 -10.30 8.92
CA LEU A 115 26.16 -9.70 10.19
C LEU A 115 27.68 -9.65 10.33
N SER A 116 28.37 -10.73 9.95
CA SER A 116 29.84 -10.80 9.94
C SER A 116 30.46 -9.77 8.99
N PHE A 117 29.88 -9.60 7.80
CA PHE A 117 30.34 -8.58 6.84
C PHE A 117 30.04 -7.16 7.32
N SER A 118 28.89 -6.93 7.97
CA SER A 118 28.49 -5.62 8.48
C SER A 118 29.26 -5.20 9.74
N PHE A 119 29.67 -6.14 10.57
CA PHE A 119 30.54 -5.92 11.73
C PHE A 119 32.02 -6.08 11.41
N TRP A 120 32.37 -6.36 10.15
CA TRP A 120 33.75 -6.25 9.71
C TRP A 120 34.19 -4.82 9.96
N PRO A 121 35.23 -4.57 10.79
CA PRO A 121 35.75 -3.23 10.97
C PRO A 121 36.32 -2.81 9.61
N GLY A 122 35.49 -2.14 8.82
CA GLY A 122 35.91 -1.49 7.60
C GLY A 122 37.03 -0.56 8.00
N GLN A 123 38.20 -0.77 7.40
CA GLN A 123 39.22 0.26 7.40
C GLN A 123 38.49 1.56 7.02
N GLU A 124 38.59 2.55 7.88
CA GLU A 124 38.28 3.94 7.57
C GLU A 124 39.24 4.33 6.44
N GLY A 125 38.91 3.88 5.24
CA GLY A 125 39.68 4.12 4.04
C GLY A 125 39.60 5.61 3.83
N GLU A 126 40.74 6.27 4.00
CA GLU A 126 41.04 7.58 3.45
C GLU A 126 40.34 7.68 2.10
N VAL A 127 39.30 8.52 2.04
CA VAL A 127 38.66 8.84 0.76
C VAL A 127 39.79 9.40 -0.11
N PRO A 128 40.14 8.79 -1.25
CA PRO A 128 41.28 9.26 -2.03
C PRO A 128 41.03 10.73 -2.37
N VAL A 129 41.99 11.60 -2.08
CA VAL A 129 41.90 13.05 -2.34
C VAL A 129 41.52 13.35 -3.81
N ALA A 130 41.72 12.39 -4.71
CA ALA A 130 41.25 12.40 -6.09
C ALA A 130 39.74 12.67 -6.27
N TRP A 131 38.90 12.41 -5.26
CA TRP A 131 37.44 12.62 -5.31
C TRP A 131 36.99 13.90 -4.60
N ALA A 132 37.89 14.57 -3.86
CA ALA A 132 37.62 15.87 -3.29
C ALA A 132 37.90 16.93 -4.36
N GLY A 133 36.84 17.49 -4.95
CA GLY A 133 36.99 18.63 -5.87
C GLY A 133 37.76 19.79 -5.19
N PRO A 134 38.52 20.60 -5.93
CA PRO A 134 39.34 21.66 -5.37
C PRO A 134 38.45 22.68 -4.64
N VAL A 135 38.56 22.76 -3.31
CA VAL A 135 37.95 23.82 -2.52
C VAL A 135 38.83 25.06 -2.64
N VAL A 136 38.46 25.98 -3.52
CA VAL A 136 39.18 27.26 -3.70
C VAL A 136 38.60 28.27 -2.71
N VAL A 137 39.33 28.54 -1.64
CA VAL A 137 39.02 29.64 -0.69
C VAL A 137 39.76 30.88 -1.18
N GLN A 138 39.02 31.91 -1.61
CA GLN A 138 39.59 33.22 -1.94
C GLN A 138 39.35 34.19 -0.78
N ASP A 139 40.44 34.66 -0.18
CA ASP A 139 40.42 35.76 0.78
C ASP A 139 40.82 37.05 0.06
N VAL A 140 40.02 38.11 0.23
CA VAL A 140 40.18 39.39 -0.46
C VAL A 140 40.05 40.50 0.58
N SER A 141 41.19 41.05 0.99
CA SER A 141 41.28 42.17 1.92
C SER A 141 41.93 43.38 1.24
N THR A 142 41.43 44.57 1.57
CA THR A 142 42.00 45.86 1.16
C THR A 142 42.57 46.57 2.38
N ALA A 143 43.73 47.20 2.24
CA ALA A 143 44.35 47.99 3.30
C ALA A 143 43.67 49.35 3.52
N ASP A 144 42.81 49.78 2.59
CA ASP A 144 42.07 51.05 2.66
C ASP A 144 40.69 50.84 3.32
N PRO A 145 40.42 51.45 4.50
CA PRO A 145 39.15 51.29 5.21
C PRO A 145 37.93 51.85 4.46
N GLY A 146 38.13 52.66 3.41
CA GLY A 146 37.07 53.19 2.55
C GLY A 146 36.93 52.49 1.19
N GLY A 147 37.75 51.47 0.92
CA GLY A 147 37.74 50.74 -0.34
C GLY A 147 36.80 49.53 -0.31
N SER A 148 36.05 49.31 -1.38
CA SER A 148 35.29 48.06 -1.56
C SER A 148 35.87 47.26 -2.73
N VAL A 149 35.96 45.94 -2.55
CA VAL A 149 36.48 45.03 -3.58
C VAL A 149 35.39 44.06 -3.97
N MET A 150 35.15 43.93 -5.27
CA MET A 150 34.22 42.95 -5.82
C MET A 150 35.01 41.99 -6.71
N VAL A 151 34.85 40.69 -6.47
CA VAL A 151 35.49 39.63 -7.26
C VAL A 151 34.43 38.82 -7.96
N TYR A 152 34.59 38.66 -9.27
CA TYR A 152 33.77 37.77 -10.07
C TYR A 152 34.68 36.76 -10.78
N SER A 153 34.52 35.49 -10.42
CA SER A 153 35.19 34.38 -11.07
C SER A 153 34.18 33.59 -11.89
N THR A 154 34.53 33.28 -13.14
CA THR A 154 33.73 32.38 -13.98
C THR A 154 34.52 31.10 -14.19
N PRO A 155 34.19 29.99 -13.48
CA PRO A 155 34.98 28.76 -13.51
C PRO A 155 35.04 28.09 -14.88
N GLU A 156 34.12 28.41 -15.78
CA GLU A 156 34.03 27.85 -17.13
C GLU A 156 35.04 28.46 -18.12
N ARG A 157 35.57 29.64 -17.83
CA ARG A 157 36.45 30.39 -18.75
C ARG A 157 37.84 30.67 -18.19
N ASP A 158 38.13 30.21 -16.98
CA ASP A 158 39.40 30.42 -16.27
C ASP A 158 39.81 31.91 -16.18
N VAL A 159 38.81 32.79 -16.04
CA VAL A 159 38.99 34.24 -15.92
C VAL A 159 38.45 34.72 -14.58
N THR A 160 39.26 35.50 -13.88
CA THR A 160 38.88 36.21 -12.65
C THR A 160 38.98 37.71 -12.88
N VAL A 161 37.89 38.43 -12.65
CA VAL A 161 37.84 39.88 -12.73
C VAL A 161 37.74 40.45 -11.31
N ILE A 162 38.65 41.36 -10.98
CA ILE A 162 38.73 42.00 -9.67
C ILE A 162 38.52 43.50 -9.89
N TRP A 163 37.46 44.05 -9.30
CA TRP A 163 37.22 45.49 -9.27
C TRP A 163 37.57 46.04 -7.89
N VAL A 164 38.39 47.10 -7.87
CA VAL A 164 38.75 47.83 -6.66
C VAL A 164 38.15 49.23 -6.77
N PHE A 165 37.26 49.57 -5.85
CA PHE A 165 36.64 50.89 -5.78
C PHE A 165 37.29 51.69 -4.66
N ALA A 166 37.91 52.82 -5.00
CA ALA A 166 38.37 53.80 -4.02
C ALA A 166 37.30 54.87 -3.86
N SER A 167 36.92 55.20 -2.62
CA SER A 167 36.04 56.34 -2.36
C SER A 167 36.86 57.62 -2.45
N GLU A 168 36.57 58.45 -3.46
CA GLU A 168 37.22 59.74 -3.61
C GLU A 168 36.71 60.67 -2.49
N SER A 169 37.55 61.00 -1.51
CA SER A 169 37.16 61.91 -0.43
C SER A 169 36.89 63.28 -1.05
N THR A 170 35.63 63.70 -1.06
CA THR A 170 35.27 65.07 -1.42
C THR A 170 35.95 66.01 -0.41
N ARG A 171 36.88 66.81 -0.91
CA ARG A 171 37.66 67.79 -0.14
C ARG A 171 36.77 68.88 0.45
#